data_AF-A0A674CB87-F1
#
_entry.id   AF-A0A674CB87-F1
#
_cell.length_a   1.000
_cell.length_b   1.000
_cell.length_c   1.000
_cell.angle_alpha   90.00
_cell.angle_beta   90.00
_cell.angle_gamma   90.00
#
_symmetry.space_group_name_H-M   'P 1'
#
loop_
_entity.id
_entity.type
_entity.pdbx_description
1 polymer ?
#
loop_
_entity_poly.entity_id
_entity_poly.type
_entity_poly.pdbx_seq_one_letter_code
_entity_poly.pdbx_strand_id
1 'polypeptide(L)'
;MAPPSAVSSMARPLLKIQRYFRRKPVRFFSFILLYLTAGSLVFLHSGFVGDSSTGENGGRDPLVASGIGNRVASSEGRGVGMMGRVVKDTRRPTPRRYGPPWMKGAGGKDWEGRGYIGCYIDDTAKRALRGVSFFDYKKMTVFRCQDNCAERGYLYSGLEFGAECYCGHKIQAPNTSESECIMQCKGDKGNLCGGANRLSIYRLELSQESARHYGSAIFKGCFHRPDNITLALPISAVIQNMSVEKCVDMCTEKELSLAVLAGDRCLCGFPTPHFSLHEMEDEDMCLHRCHGEEFESCGNDEYFVVYQTQVQDNRCMDRRFLPTRSKQLIALASFPGAGNTWARHLIELATGFYTGSYYFDGSLYNKGFKGERDHWRSGRTICIKTHESGKKEIEAFDASIVMIRNPYKALMAEFNRKYGGHIGFASQAHWRGKEWPEFVKNYAPWWASHTLDWLRYGRNVHVVHFEELKRDLFSKLKDMVLFLGLEVAENRLLCVEGQKDGKFKRSGLRKLDYDPYTPEMRTSIDELVMTVDASLKKRNMAGVPKEYRPTPR
;
A
#
# COMPACT_ATOMS: atom_id res chain seq x y z
N MET A 1 25.69 -34.47 57.72
CA MET A 1 25.60 -34.24 56.26
C MET A 1 24.14 -34.09 55.92
N ALA A 2 23.80 -33.03 55.17
CA ALA A 2 22.49 -32.37 55.05
C ALA A 2 22.04 -31.57 56.29
N PRO A 3 21.80 -30.27 56.14
CA PRO A 3 20.86 -29.50 56.95
C PRO A 3 19.69 -28.92 56.12
N PRO A 4 18.65 -28.36 56.79
CA PRO A 4 17.30 -28.18 56.25
C PRO A 4 16.94 -26.73 55.86
N SER A 5 15.79 -26.62 55.16
CA SER A 5 14.85 -25.49 55.02
C SER A 5 15.29 -24.04 55.32
N ALA A 6 15.11 -23.15 54.32
CA ALA A 6 14.88 -21.72 54.55
C ALA A 6 13.83 -21.15 53.58
N VAL A 7 12.76 -20.63 54.16
CA VAL A 7 11.74 -19.76 53.56
C VAL A 7 12.31 -18.34 53.46
N SER A 8 12.15 -17.64 52.32
CA SER A 8 11.69 -16.23 52.25
C SER A 8 11.86 -15.57 50.86
N SER A 9 10.85 -14.76 50.51
CA SER A 9 10.94 -13.49 49.76
C SER A 9 11.15 -13.51 48.25
N MET A 10 10.06 -13.26 47.50
CA MET A 10 9.98 -12.16 46.50
C MET A 10 8.52 -11.88 46.11
N ALA A 11 7.76 -11.27 47.02
CA ALA A 11 6.40 -10.79 46.76
C ALA A 11 6.21 -9.35 47.29
N ARG A 12 7.09 -8.41 46.92
CA ARG A 12 7.00 -7.01 47.38
C ARG A 12 7.27 -5.86 46.37
N PRO A 13 7.70 -6.04 45.10
CA PRO A 13 7.78 -4.90 44.18
C PRO A 13 6.48 -4.60 43.41
N LEU A 14 5.66 -5.61 43.11
CA LEU A 14 4.52 -5.49 42.18
C LEU A 14 3.30 -4.73 42.75
N LEU A 15 3.16 -4.67 44.08
CA LEU A 15 2.07 -3.95 44.75
C LEU A 15 2.33 -2.43 44.90
N LYS A 16 3.57 -1.95 44.71
CA LYS A 16 3.90 -0.52 44.82
C LYS A 16 3.59 0.27 43.54
N ILE A 17 3.65 -0.36 42.36
CA ILE A 17 3.34 0.29 41.07
C ILE A 17 1.83 0.50 40.89
N GLN A 18 0.99 -0.45 41.36
CA GLN A 18 -0.47 -0.28 41.36
C GLN A 18 -0.98 0.84 42.29
N ARG A 19 -0.23 1.20 43.34
CA ARG A 19 -0.60 2.31 44.24
C ARG A 19 -0.14 3.68 43.74
N TYR A 20 0.90 3.75 42.90
CA TYR A 20 1.38 5.01 42.33
C TYR A 20 0.36 5.62 41.35
N PHE A 21 -0.35 4.79 40.57
CA PHE A 21 -1.38 5.24 39.64
C PHE A 21 -2.76 5.53 40.27
N ARG A 22 -2.92 5.34 41.59
CA ARG A 22 -4.22 5.44 42.26
C ARG A 22 -4.44 6.68 43.13
N ARG A 23 -3.51 7.65 43.17
CA ARG A 23 -3.56 8.71 44.21
C ARG A 23 -3.43 10.19 43.84
N LYS A 24 -3.37 10.62 42.57
CA LYS A 24 -3.40 12.08 42.28
C LYS A 24 -4.18 12.47 41.00
N PRO A 25 -5.52 12.54 41.04
CA PRO A 25 -6.31 13.04 39.92
C PRO A 25 -6.22 14.58 39.75
N VAL A 26 -5.71 15.32 40.74
CA VAL A 26 -5.78 16.79 40.75
C VAL A 26 -4.64 17.45 39.93
N ARG A 27 -3.48 16.80 39.74
CA ARG A 27 -2.36 17.41 38.99
C ARG A 27 -2.43 17.24 37.47
N PHE A 28 -3.22 16.28 36.97
CA PHE A 28 -3.42 16.12 35.52
C PHE A 28 -4.40 17.16 34.96
N PHE A 29 -5.41 17.55 35.76
CA PHE A 29 -6.36 18.60 35.39
C PHE A 29 -5.77 20.02 35.47
N SER A 30 -4.82 20.30 36.36
CA SER A 30 -4.15 21.60 36.40
C SER A 30 -3.27 21.86 35.16
N PHE A 31 -2.64 20.83 34.60
CA PHE A 31 -1.83 20.97 33.38
C PHE A 31 -2.69 21.17 32.12
N ILE A 32 -3.88 20.56 32.06
CA ILE A 32 -4.83 20.76 30.95
C ILE A 32 -5.47 22.15 31.03
N LEU A 33 -5.76 22.67 32.23
CA LEU A 33 -6.28 24.03 32.39
C LEU A 33 -5.24 25.09 32.03
N LEU A 34 -3.97 24.91 32.41
CA LEU A 34 -2.85 25.78 32.00
C LEU A 34 -2.61 25.77 30.48
N TYR A 35 -2.81 24.63 29.81
CA TYR A 35 -2.69 24.53 28.35
C TYR A 35 -3.86 25.19 27.61
N LEU A 36 -5.08 25.12 28.17
CA LEU A 36 -6.26 25.77 27.60
C LEU A 36 -6.28 27.30 27.82
N THR A 37 -5.69 27.80 28.91
CA THR A 37 -5.54 29.25 29.14
C THR A 37 -4.37 29.85 28.35
N ALA A 38 -3.30 29.09 28.07
CA ALA A 38 -2.20 29.55 27.22
C ALA A 38 -2.56 29.55 25.71
N GLY A 39 -3.47 28.68 25.28
CA GLY A 39 -4.00 28.66 23.90
C GLY A 39 -4.98 29.80 23.58
N SER A 40 -5.46 30.53 24.60
CA SER A 40 -6.42 31.64 24.44
C SER A 40 -5.78 33.02 24.47
N LEU A 41 -4.46 33.13 24.71
CA LEU A 41 -3.70 34.40 24.68
C LEU A 41 -3.00 34.68 23.33
N VAL A 42 -3.08 33.78 22.36
CA VAL A 42 -2.48 33.96 21.02
C VAL A 42 -3.51 34.47 19.99
N PHE A 43 -4.76 34.73 20.40
CA PHE A 43 -5.82 35.28 19.54
C PHE A 43 -6.37 36.65 19.99
N LEU A 44 -5.64 37.37 20.85
CA LEU A 44 -5.97 38.75 21.24
C LEU A 44 -4.78 39.68 20.97
N HIS A 45 -4.39 39.84 19.71
CA HIS A 45 -3.71 41.05 19.21
C HIS A 45 -3.75 41.11 17.67
N SER A 46 -4.93 41.38 17.12
CA SER A 46 -5.07 42.16 15.88
C SER A 46 -6.47 42.78 15.90
N GLY A 47 -6.57 43.93 16.57
CA GLY A 47 -7.82 44.66 16.72
C GLY A 47 -8.32 45.18 15.37
N PHE A 48 -9.62 45.02 15.17
CA PHE A 48 -10.40 45.85 14.27
C PHE A 48 -10.36 47.31 14.75
N VAL A 49 -10.05 48.23 13.84
CA VAL A 49 -10.57 49.59 13.86
C VAL A 49 -11.31 49.76 12.54
N GLY A 50 -12.63 49.95 12.62
CA GLY A 50 -13.41 50.49 11.52
C GLY A 50 -13.40 52.02 11.57
N ASP A 51 -13.62 52.69 10.43
CA ASP A 51 -14.92 53.30 10.17
C ASP A 51 -15.06 53.80 8.70
N SER A 52 -16.26 53.58 8.16
CA SER A 52 -17.10 54.47 7.34
C SER A 52 -16.57 55.33 6.17
N SER A 53 -17.18 55.04 5.00
CA SER A 53 -17.96 55.96 4.13
C SER A 53 -17.35 56.61 2.87
N THR A 54 -18.18 56.60 1.80
CA THR A 54 -18.18 57.41 0.55
C THR A 54 -17.07 57.10 -0.48
N GLY A 55 -17.24 57.06 -1.80
CA GLY A 55 -18.35 57.28 -2.74
C GLY A 55 -17.80 57.14 -4.18
N GLU A 56 -18.68 56.75 -5.12
CA GLU A 56 -18.72 57.03 -6.57
C GLU A 56 -17.51 56.90 -7.54
N ASN A 57 -17.81 56.19 -8.66
CA ASN A 57 -17.60 56.51 -10.09
C ASN A 57 -16.32 56.15 -10.88
N GLY A 58 -16.59 55.56 -12.07
CA GLY A 58 -15.81 55.60 -13.33
C GLY A 58 -14.73 54.51 -13.48
N GLY A 59 -14.70 53.61 -14.46
CA GLY A 59 -15.11 53.68 -15.87
C GLY A 59 -13.89 53.86 -16.77
N ARG A 60 -13.65 52.91 -17.70
CA ARG A 60 -12.87 52.94 -18.97
C ARG A 60 -11.60 52.06 -19.09
N ASP A 61 -11.66 51.08 -20.01
CA ASP A 61 -10.57 50.70 -20.95
C ASP A 61 -10.30 51.86 -21.95
N PRO A 62 -9.31 51.89 -22.91
CA PRO A 62 -8.50 50.79 -23.49
C PRO A 62 -7.07 51.17 -24.04
N LEU A 63 -6.48 50.28 -24.87
CA LEU A 63 -5.48 50.48 -25.98
C LEU A 63 -3.97 50.68 -25.66
N VAL A 64 -3.07 49.77 -26.08
CA VAL A 64 -2.27 49.71 -27.34
C VAL A 64 -1.17 50.78 -27.49
N ALA A 65 0.10 50.37 -27.62
CA ALA A 65 1.05 50.89 -28.64
C ALA A 65 2.38 50.11 -28.69
N SER A 66 2.87 49.96 -29.92
CA SER A 66 4.10 49.34 -30.39
C SER A 66 5.21 50.39 -30.62
N GLY A 67 6.48 49.97 -30.68
CA GLY A 67 7.44 50.60 -31.61
C GLY A 67 8.92 50.75 -31.19
N ILE A 68 9.81 50.15 -32.02
CA ILE A 68 11.07 50.70 -32.60
C ILE A 68 12.24 50.95 -31.61
N GLY A 69 13.54 50.66 -31.82
CA GLY A 69 14.36 50.26 -32.97
C GLY A 69 15.70 51.04 -32.97
N ASN A 70 16.83 50.32 -33.07
CA ASN A 70 18.21 50.72 -33.47
C ASN A 70 19.13 51.58 -32.56
N ARG A 71 20.38 51.10 -32.32
CA ARG A 71 21.62 51.57 -33.00
C ARG A 71 22.89 50.78 -32.58
N VAL A 72 23.84 50.77 -33.51
CA VAL A 72 25.15 50.09 -33.59
C VAL A 72 26.31 51.04 -33.20
N ALA A 73 27.44 50.51 -32.70
CA ALA A 73 28.79 51.03 -32.98
C ALA A 73 29.90 49.99 -32.68
N SER A 74 30.98 50.07 -33.47
CA SER A 74 32.10 49.13 -33.67
C SER A 74 33.42 49.65 -33.05
N SER A 75 34.40 48.77 -32.81
CA SER A 75 35.84 49.07 -32.98
C SER A 75 36.73 47.81 -33.01
N GLU A 76 37.63 47.75 -34.00
CA GLU A 76 38.63 46.70 -34.33
C GLU A 76 39.91 46.74 -33.46
N GLY A 77 40.76 45.68 -33.56
CA GLY A 77 42.20 45.80 -33.25
C GLY A 77 43.07 44.52 -33.14
N ARG A 78 43.55 43.99 -34.29
CA ARG A 78 44.90 43.42 -34.63
C ARG A 78 45.60 42.27 -33.83
N GLY A 79 46.15 41.32 -34.60
CA GLY A 79 47.42 40.59 -34.31
C GLY A 79 47.63 39.29 -35.13
N VAL A 80 48.69 39.22 -35.97
CA VAL A 80 48.97 38.21 -37.03
C VAL A 80 50.34 37.51 -36.82
N GLY A 81 50.50 36.26 -37.30
CA GLY A 81 51.78 35.63 -37.72
C GLY A 81 51.90 34.12 -37.39
N MET A 82 51.76 33.16 -38.34
CA MET A 82 52.79 32.53 -39.24
C MET A 82 53.97 31.87 -38.46
N MET A 83 54.55 30.68 -38.74
CA MET A 83 54.55 29.75 -39.88
C MET A 83 55.27 28.41 -39.50
N GLY A 84 54.91 27.29 -40.15
CA GLY A 84 55.79 26.18 -40.59
C GLY A 84 55.94 24.93 -39.68
N ARG A 85 56.19 23.69 -40.15
CA ARG A 85 56.17 23.01 -41.47
C ARG A 85 56.28 21.46 -41.19
N VAL A 86 55.51 20.62 -41.92
CA VAL A 86 55.80 19.31 -42.61
C VAL A 86 56.72 18.26 -41.90
N VAL A 87 56.56 16.92 -41.82
CA VAL A 87 56.22 15.79 -42.74
C VAL A 87 55.92 14.50 -41.91
N LYS A 88 54.79 13.80 -42.10
CA LYS A 88 54.55 12.41 -42.62
C LYS A 88 55.51 11.27 -42.18
N ASP A 89 55.00 10.18 -41.57
CA ASP A 89 54.90 8.82 -42.18
C ASP A 89 54.29 7.76 -41.20
N THR A 90 53.90 6.65 -41.81
CA THR A 90 53.00 5.52 -41.54
C THR A 90 53.39 4.46 -40.46
N ARG A 91 52.36 3.68 -40.06
CA ARG A 91 52.32 2.19 -39.82
C ARG A 91 51.78 1.74 -38.44
N ARG A 92 50.73 0.89 -38.48
CA ARG A 92 50.36 -0.14 -37.47
C ARG A 92 51.46 -1.23 -37.46
N PRO A 93 51.71 -2.02 -36.38
CA PRO A 93 50.72 -2.86 -35.68
C PRO A 93 50.88 -3.02 -34.14
N THR A 94 49.84 -3.59 -33.51
CA THR A 94 49.73 -4.00 -32.08
C THR A 94 50.76 -5.09 -31.69
N PRO A 95 51.18 -5.22 -30.40
CA PRO A 95 50.46 -6.13 -29.49
C PRO A 95 50.43 -5.73 -27.98
N ARG A 96 49.47 -6.37 -27.31
CA ARG A 96 49.14 -6.50 -25.87
C ARG A 96 50.21 -6.23 -24.77
N ARG A 97 49.68 -5.63 -23.69
CA ARG A 97 49.80 -5.93 -22.22
C ARG A 97 50.54 -4.94 -21.29
N TYR A 98 49.88 -4.76 -20.13
CA TYR A 98 50.25 -4.15 -18.84
C TYR A 98 50.02 -2.63 -18.69
N GLY A 99 48.97 -2.29 -17.93
CA GLY A 99 48.68 -0.92 -17.48
C GLY A 99 49.34 -0.58 -16.13
N PRO A 100 49.26 0.68 -15.68
CA PRO A 100 49.63 1.08 -14.32
C PRO A 100 48.40 1.27 -13.40
N PRO A 101 48.58 1.13 -12.07
CA PRO A 101 47.51 0.77 -11.14
C PRO A 101 47.28 1.86 -10.10
N TRP A 102 46.32 2.76 -10.32
CA TRP A 102 45.86 3.70 -9.29
C TRP A 102 44.36 3.96 -9.40
N MET A 103 43.56 3.00 -8.94
CA MET A 103 42.21 3.22 -8.40
C MET A 103 41.79 1.95 -7.62
N LYS A 104 42.15 1.89 -6.34
CA LYS A 104 41.53 1.00 -5.36
C LYS A 104 41.28 1.76 -4.06
N GLY A 105 40.05 1.63 -3.57
CA GLY A 105 39.53 2.14 -2.31
C GLY A 105 38.31 3.02 -2.58
N ALA A 106 37.07 2.71 -2.17
CA ALA A 106 36.59 1.84 -1.10
C ALA A 106 35.18 1.32 -1.43
N GLY A 107 34.81 0.20 -0.81
CA GLY A 107 33.66 -0.62 -1.19
C GLY A 107 32.27 0.03 -1.08
N GLY A 108 31.46 -0.22 -2.11
CA GLY A 108 30.01 -0.26 -2.06
C GLY A 108 29.57 -1.60 -2.65
N LYS A 109 28.91 -2.46 -1.86
CA LYS A 109 28.40 -3.76 -2.31
C LYS A 109 26.92 -3.63 -2.72
N ASP A 110 26.64 -4.12 -3.92
CA ASP A 110 25.43 -4.84 -4.36
C ASP A 110 24.07 -4.10 -4.43
N TRP A 111 23.95 -3.01 -5.20
CA TRP A 111 22.65 -2.55 -5.73
C TRP A 111 22.65 -2.09 -7.20
N GLU A 112 23.81 -1.94 -7.85
CA GLU A 112 23.85 -1.70 -9.31
C GLU A 112 23.50 -2.99 -10.05
N GLY A 113 22.36 -3.00 -10.76
CA GLY A 113 22.15 -3.94 -11.86
C GLY A 113 20.96 -4.90 -11.76
N ARG A 114 20.01 -4.74 -10.83
CA ARG A 114 18.72 -5.46 -10.99
C ARG A 114 17.81 -4.70 -11.96
N GLY A 115 17.83 -5.17 -13.20
CA GLY A 115 16.81 -4.85 -14.20
C GLY A 115 17.19 -3.78 -15.23
N TYR A 116 18.34 -3.11 -15.17
CA TYR A 116 18.71 -2.18 -16.25
C TYR A 116 18.80 -2.91 -17.60
N ILE A 117 18.12 -2.39 -18.61
CA ILE A 117 18.04 -2.99 -19.95
C ILE A 117 18.96 -2.26 -20.92
N GLY A 118 18.97 -0.93 -20.88
CA GLY A 118 19.79 -0.11 -21.77
C GLY A 118 19.24 1.29 -21.96
N CYS A 119 19.92 2.04 -22.83
CA CYS A 119 19.58 3.41 -23.19
C CYS A 119 18.76 3.44 -24.49
N TYR A 120 17.52 3.93 -24.46
CA TYR A 120 16.62 3.90 -25.62
C TYR A 120 16.32 5.30 -26.14
N ILE A 121 16.10 5.42 -27.44
CA ILE A 121 15.63 6.66 -28.05
C ILE A 121 14.18 6.90 -27.61
N ASP A 122 13.84 8.13 -27.22
CA ASP A 122 12.47 8.54 -26.95
C ASP A 122 12.06 9.73 -27.83
N ASP A 123 10.80 9.74 -28.27
CA ASP A 123 10.21 10.77 -29.10
C ASP A 123 8.79 11.08 -28.61
N THR A 124 8.49 12.37 -28.42
CA THR A 124 7.15 12.84 -28.01
C THR A 124 6.01 12.36 -28.90
N ALA A 125 6.23 12.19 -30.21
CA ALA A 125 5.22 11.69 -31.15
C ALA A 125 5.14 10.15 -31.16
N LYS A 126 6.22 9.46 -30.75
CA LYS A 126 6.33 8.00 -30.74
C LYS A 126 7.11 7.54 -29.50
N ARG A 127 6.48 7.64 -28.34
CA ARG A 127 7.10 7.29 -27.06
C ARG A 127 7.56 5.83 -27.02
N ALA A 128 8.76 5.60 -26.49
CA ALA A 128 9.34 4.28 -26.30
C ALA A 128 8.56 3.45 -25.27
N LEU A 129 8.02 4.12 -24.24
CA LEU A 129 7.13 3.56 -23.24
C LEU A 129 5.82 4.34 -23.25
N ARG A 130 4.70 3.66 -23.55
CA ARG A 130 3.37 4.29 -23.77
C ARG A 130 2.40 4.15 -22.59
N GLY A 131 2.91 3.96 -21.38
CA GLY A 131 2.10 3.94 -20.17
C GLY A 131 2.01 5.32 -19.51
N VAL A 132 1.75 5.31 -18.21
CA VAL A 132 1.73 6.54 -17.39
C VAL A 132 3.13 7.18 -17.33
N SER A 133 3.17 8.51 -17.33
CA SER A 133 4.37 9.29 -17.07
C SER A 133 4.15 10.31 -15.95
N PHE A 134 5.23 10.68 -15.25
CA PHE A 134 5.23 11.72 -14.22
C PHE A 134 6.62 12.32 -14.03
N PHE A 135 6.69 13.51 -13.42
CA PHE A 135 7.92 14.28 -13.27
C PHE A 135 8.11 14.80 -11.85
N ASP A 136 9.37 14.78 -11.37
CA ASP A 136 9.77 15.29 -10.06
C ASP A 136 11.16 15.93 -10.12
N TYR A 137 11.19 17.24 -10.40
CA TYR A 137 12.42 18.02 -10.59
C TYR A 137 13.32 18.14 -9.36
N LYS A 138 12.93 17.60 -8.20
CA LYS A 138 13.73 17.68 -6.96
C LYS A 138 14.06 16.31 -6.37
N LYS A 139 13.17 15.33 -6.50
CA LYS A 139 13.26 14.05 -5.77
C LYS A 139 13.23 12.82 -6.69
N MET A 140 13.33 12.98 -8.00
CA MET A 140 13.37 11.84 -8.92
C MET A 140 14.59 10.96 -8.68
N THR A 141 14.37 9.66 -8.51
CA THR A 141 15.41 8.63 -8.39
C THR A 141 15.02 7.42 -9.23
N VAL A 142 15.98 6.58 -9.62
CA VAL A 142 15.73 5.31 -10.32
C VAL A 142 14.68 4.48 -9.56
N PHE A 143 14.88 4.31 -8.25
CA PHE A 143 13.96 3.58 -7.38
C PHE A 143 12.54 4.17 -7.40
N ARG A 144 12.40 5.49 -7.31
CA ARG A 144 11.08 6.15 -7.29
C ARG A 144 10.29 5.94 -8.57
N CYS A 145 10.99 5.92 -9.72
CA CYS A 145 10.39 5.63 -11.00
C CYS A 145 10.02 4.15 -11.13
N GLN A 146 10.96 3.25 -10.84
CA GLN A 146 10.72 1.80 -10.86
C GLN A 146 9.54 1.41 -9.96
N ASP A 147 9.47 1.92 -8.74
CA ASP A 147 8.42 1.61 -7.78
C ASP A 147 7.05 2.14 -8.22
N ASN A 148 6.95 3.38 -8.73
CA ASN A 148 5.66 3.90 -9.23
C ASN A 148 5.15 3.12 -10.43
N CYS A 149 6.04 2.72 -11.32
CA CYS A 149 5.70 1.91 -12.47
C CYS A 149 5.34 0.47 -12.05
N ALA A 150 6.07 -0.13 -11.11
CA ALA A 150 5.80 -1.48 -10.60
C ALA A 150 4.54 -1.56 -9.74
N GLU A 151 4.23 -0.53 -8.95
CA GLU A 151 2.97 -0.39 -8.19
C GLU A 151 1.76 -0.30 -9.13
N ARG A 152 1.97 0.31 -10.31
CA ARG A 152 1.00 0.36 -11.41
C ARG A 152 1.15 -0.80 -12.40
N GLY A 153 1.83 -1.88 -12.01
CA GLY A 153 1.88 -3.12 -12.78
C GLY A 153 2.58 -3.06 -14.13
N TYR A 154 3.33 -2.00 -14.43
CA TYR A 154 4.10 -1.91 -15.66
C TYR A 154 5.34 -2.81 -15.61
N LEU A 155 5.68 -3.42 -16.75
CA LEU A 155 6.85 -4.30 -16.85
C LEU A 155 8.17 -3.53 -16.97
N TYR A 156 8.08 -2.27 -17.39
CA TYR A 156 9.22 -1.41 -17.65
C TYR A 156 9.00 -0.02 -17.06
N SER A 157 10.09 0.57 -16.59
CA SER A 157 10.20 1.98 -16.24
C SER A 157 11.35 2.60 -17.01
N GLY A 158 11.21 3.83 -17.48
CA GLY A 158 12.22 4.59 -18.18
C GLY A 158 12.40 5.95 -17.54
N LEU A 159 13.65 6.37 -17.32
CA LEU A 159 13.96 7.70 -16.79
C LEU A 159 14.55 8.58 -17.88
N GLU A 160 14.06 9.81 -17.96
CA GLU A 160 14.49 10.82 -18.93
C GLU A 160 14.86 12.12 -18.21
N PHE A 161 15.84 12.85 -18.76
CA PHE A 161 16.19 14.20 -18.36
C PHE A 161 16.46 14.39 -16.85
N GLY A 162 16.87 13.32 -16.16
CA GLY A 162 17.16 13.32 -14.72
C GLY A 162 15.94 13.46 -13.79
N ALA A 163 14.75 13.77 -14.32
CA ALA A 163 13.60 14.21 -13.55
C ALA A 163 12.26 13.58 -13.98
N GLU A 164 12.22 12.92 -15.13
CA GLU A 164 11.01 12.40 -15.73
C GLU A 164 11.01 10.87 -15.68
N CYS A 165 9.83 10.30 -15.48
CA CYS A 165 9.61 8.87 -15.40
C CYS A 165 8.48 8.48 -16.35
N TYR A 166 8.72 7.41 -17.11
CA TYR A 166 7.81 6.85 -18.08
C TYR A 166 7.64 5.36 -17.80
N CYS A 167 6.40 4.86 -17.77
CA CYS A 167 6.12 3.45 -17.55
C CYS A 167 5.65 2.78 -18.84
N GLY A 168 5.82 1.48 -18.98
CA GLY A 168 5.29 0.75 -20.13
C GLY A 168 5.32 -0.77 -19.98
N HIS A 169 4.51 -1.46 -20.79
CA HIS A 169 4.49 -2.92 -20.84
C HIS A 169 5.38 -3.51 -21.94
N LYS A 170 5.81 -2.67 -22.90
CA LYS A 170 6.67 -3.04 -24.02
C LYS A 170 7.57 -1.86 -24.35
N ILE A 171 8.78 -2.16 -24.82
CA ILE A 171 9.73 -1.17 -25.31
C ILE A 171 9.53 -1.05 -26.83
N GLN A 172 9.09 0.12 -27.29
CA GLN A 172 8.71 0.37 -28.69
C GLN A 172 9.68 1.30 -29.43
N ALA A 173 10.96 1.24 -29.05
CA ALA A 173 12.02 2.05 -29.63
C ALA A 173 13.34 1.25 -29.73
N PRO A 174 14.25 1.64 -30.63
CA PRO A 174 15.58 1.03 -30.71
C PRO A 174 16.47 1.46 -29.54
N ASN A 175 17.38 0.56 -29.16
CA ASN A 175 18.46 0.82 -28.20
C ASN A 175 19.53 1.72 -28.85
N THR A 176 20.22 2.52 -28.04
CA THR A 176 21.30 3.43 -28.45
C THR A 176 22.51 3.35 -27.49
N SER A 177 23.50 4.23 -27.67
CA SER A 177 24.70 4.25 -26.85
C SER A 177 24.42 4.64 -25.40
N GLU A 178 25.00 3.91 -24.44
CA GLU A 178 24.97 4.24 -23.00
C GLU A 178 25.52 5.65 -22.70
N SER A 179 26.39 6.16 -23.57
CA SER A 179 26.95 7.52 -23.42
C SER A 179 25.90 8.63 -23.57
N GLU A 180 24.71 8.31 -24.09
CA GLU A 180 23.60 9.25 -24.24
C GLU A 180 22.66 9.26 -23.02
N CYS A 181 22.79 8.30 -22.11
CA CYS A 181 22.00 8.17 -20.88
C CYS A 181 22.80 8.52 -19.61
N ILE A 182 23.57 9.61 -19.66
CA ILE A 182 24.54 9.99 -18.60
C ILE A 182 24.04 11.09 -17.65
N MET A 183 22.76 11.47 -17.72
CA MET A 183 22.23 12.53 -16.89
C MET A 183 21.95 12.03 -15.47
N GLN A 184 22.44 12.75 -14.46
CA GLN A 184 22.20 12.40 -13.07
C GLN A 184 20.74 12.59 -12.65
N CYS A 185 20.25 11.72 -11.78
CA CYS A 185 18.94 11.87 -11.17
C CYS A 185 18.89 13.10 -10.26
N LYS A 186 17.79 13.87 -10.29
CA LYS A 186 17.64 15.07 -9.45
C LYS A 186 17.60 14.76 -7.95
N GLY A 187 16.99 13.64 -7.56
CA GLY A 187 16.85 13.19 -6.19
C GLY A 187 17.99 12.30 -5.68
N ASP A 188 18.88 11.86 -6.57
CA ASP A 188 20.02 11.00 -6.22
C ASP A 188 21.17 11.17 -7.22
N LYS A 189 22.17 11.96 -6.83
CA LYS A 189 23.32 12.26 -7.70
C LYS A 189 24.25 11.07 -7.92
N GLY A 190 24.07 9.97 -7.18
CA GLY A 190 24.85 8.74 -7.34
C GLY A 190 24.38 7.85 -8.50
N ASN A 191 23.20 8.13 -9.08
CA ASN A 191 22.58 7.31 -10.12
C ASN A 191 22.31 8.11 -11.41
N LEU A 192 22.25 7.39 -12.54
CA LEU A 192 21.93 7.93 -13.86
C LEU A 192 20.44 7.74 -14.19
N CYS A 193 19.86 8.74 -14.83
CA CYS A 193 18.43 8.90 -15.11
C CYS A 193 18.21 9.43 -16.54
N GLY A 194 18.73 8.70 -17.52
CA GLY A 194 18.53 8.98 -18.94
C GLY A 194 19.35 10.15 -19.49
N GLY A 195 18.83 10.77 -20.53
CA GLY A 195 19.38 11.95 -21.21
C GLY A 195 18.27 12.77 -21.85
N ALA A 196 18.61 13.71 -22.72
CA ALA A 196 17.60 14.43 -23.49
C ALA A 196 17.11 13.54 -24.64
N ASN A 197 15.80 13.24 -24.72
CA ASN A 197 15.21 12.30 -25.68
C ASN A 197 15.80 10.88 -25.56
N ARG A 198 16.24 10.52 -24.35
CA ARG A 198 16.94 9.25 -24.07
C ARG A 198 16.47 8.67 -22.74
N LEU A 199 15.90 7.48 -22.81
CA LEU A 199 15.38 6.76 -21.65
C LEU A 199 16.39 5.73 -21.16
N SER A 200 16.81 5.85 -19.90
CA SER A 200 17.39 4.71 -19.17
C SER A 200 16.26 3.76 -18.80
N ILE A 201 16.13 2.63 -19.51
CA ILE A 201 15.03 1.68 -19.29
C ILE A 201 15.45 0.56 -18.35
N TYR A 202 14.56 0.23 -17.42
CA TYR A 202 14.69 -0.84 -16.45
C TYR A 202 13.50 -1.80 -16.57
N ARG A 203 13.78 -3.10 -16.53
CA ARG A 203 12.83 -4.18 -16.28
C ARG A 203 12.45 -4.17 -14.81
N LEU A 204 11.15 -4.31 -14.55
CA LEU A 204 10.60 -4.36 -13.20
C LEU A 204 10.37 -5.82 -12.80
N GLU A 205 10.79 -6.17 -11.60
CA GLU A 205 10.27 -7.34 -10.91
C GLU A 205 8.92 -6.94 -10.34
N LEU A 206 7.86 -7.23 -11.11
CA LEU A 206 6.51 -7.11 -10.59
C LEU A 206 6.42 -8.02 -9.37
N SER A 207 6.05 -7.45 -8.22
CA SER A 207 5.62 -8.28 -7.11
C SER A 207 4.46 -9.14 -7.62
N GLN A 208 4.32 -10.37 -7.12
CA GLN A 208 3.18 -11.25 -7.44
C GLN A 208 1.80 -10.59 -7.17
N GLU A 209 1.81 -9.41 -6.54
CA GLU A 209 0.67 -8.57 -6.15
C GLU A 209 0.50 -7.31 -7.04
N SER A 210 1.40 -7.05 -8.00
CA SER A 210 1.31 -5.92 -8.94
C SER A 210 0.43 -6.29 -10.13
N ALA A 211 -0.86 -5.96 -10.06
CA ALA A 211 -1.81 -6.29 -11.11
C ALA A 211 -1.38 -5.62 -12.43
N ARG A 212 -1.34 -6.34 -13.56
CA ARG A 212 -0.94 -5.75 -14.86
C ARG A 212 -2.00 -4.72 -15.26
N HIS A 213 -1.61 -3.49 -15.56
CA HIS A 213 -2.56 -2.47 -16.02
C HIS A 213 -2.64 -2.42 -17.55
N TYR A 214 -3.73 -1.87 -18.08
CA TYR A 214 -3.86 -1.46 -19.47
C TYR A 214 -4.63 -0.14 -19.48
N GLY A 215 -3.94 0.97 -19.74
CA GLY A 215 -4.50 2.30 -19.46
C GLY A 215 -4.93 2.43 -18.00
N SER A 216 -6.21 2.76 -17.76
CA SER A 216 -6.84 2.80 -16.44
C SER A 216 -7.35 1.45 -15.93
N ALA A 217 -7.47 0.44 -16.80
CA ALA A 217 -8.00 -0.86 -16.45
C ALA A 217 -6.93 -1.78 -15.84
N ILE A 218 -7.38 -2.73 -15.04
CA ILE A 218 -6.54 -3.72 -14.36
C ILE A 218 -6.83 -5.10 -14.97
N PHE A 219 -5.84 -5.72 -15.58
CA PHE A 219 -5.92 -7.09 -16.06
C PHE A 219 -6.13 -8.05 -14.88
N LYS A 220 -7.15 -8.90 -14.99
CA LYS A 220 -7.50 -9.90 -13.96
C LYS A 220 -7.06 -11.31 -14.31
N GLY A 221 -6.99 -11.66 -15.58
CA GLY A 221 -6.57 -12.99 -16.01
C GLY A 221 -7.43 -13.56 -17.14
N CYS A 222 -7.14 -14.83 -17.42
CA CYS A 222 -7.90 -15.72 -18.28
C CYS A 222 -8.94 -16.48 -17.44
N PHE A 223 -10.16 -16.60 -17.94
CA PHE A 223 -11.24 -17.30 -17.24
C PHE A 223 -12.04 -18.15 -18.21
N HIS A 224 -12.44 -19.33 -17.77
CA HIS A 224 -13.37 -20.15 -18.54
C HIS A 224 -14.72 -19.45 -18.68
N ARG A 225 -15.36 -19.64 -19.84
CA ARG A 225 -16.71 -19.16 -20.12
C ARG A 225 -17.70 -19.66 -19.07
N PRO A 226 -18.55 -18.78 -18.50
CA PRO A 226 -19.61 -19.22 -17.60
C PRO A 226 -20.72 -19.93 -18.38
N ASP A 227 -21.37 -20.91 -17.74
CA ASP A 227 -22.49 -21.68 -18.34
C ASP A 227 -23.62 -20.77 -18.83
N ASN A 228 -23.96 -19.75 -18.04
CA ASN A 228 -25.00 -18.78 -18.37
C ASN A 228 -24.42 -17.37 -18.48
N ILE A 229 -23.95 -17.04 -19.68
CA ILE A 229 -23.36 -15.72 -19.99
C ILE A 229 -24.31 -14.58 -19.64
N THR A 230 -25.59 -14.66 -20.03
CA THR A 230 -26.53 -13.54 -19.84
C THR A 230 -26.76 -13.21 -18.37
N LEU A 231 -26.71 -14.21 -17.50
CA LEU A 231 -26.84 -14.02 -16.05
C LEU A 231 -25.54 -13.49 -15.43
N ALA A 232 -24.38 -13.96 -15.90
CA ALA A 232 -23.07 -13.55 -15.40
C ALA A 232 -22.65 -12.14 -15.89
N LEU A 233 -22.92 -11.85 -17.15
CA LEU A 233 -22.45 -10.70 -17.92
C LEU A 233 -23.62 -10.16 -18.76
N PRO A 234 -24.47 -9.30 -18.17
CA PRO A 234 -25.76 -8.94 -18.75
C PRO A 234 -25.66 -8.06 -20.01
N ILE A 235 -24.55 -7.36 -20.19
CA ILE A 235 -24.34 -6.48 -21.34
C ILE A 235 -23.36 -7.12 -22.30
N SER A 236 -23.72 -7.18 -23.58
CA SER A 236 -22.87 -7.70 -24.65
C SER A 236 -22.99 -6.86 -25.91
N ALA A 237 -21.87 -6.66 -26.61
CA ALA A 237 -21.84 -6.10 -27.95
C ALA A 237 -20.73 -6.75 -28.79
N VAL A 238 -20.95 -6.82 -30.11
CA VAL A 238 -19.90 -7.16 -31.09
C VAL A 238 -19.19 -5.87 -31.48
N ILE A 239 -17.86 -5.83 -31.39
CA ILE A 239 -17.06 -4.65 -31.70
C ILE A 239 -16.20 -4.94 -32.93
N GLN A 240 -16.39 -4.14 -33.99
CA GLN A 240 -15.54 -4.19 -35.18
C GLN A 240 -14.12 -3.73 -34.85
N ASN A 241 -13.12 -4.47 -35.32
CA ASN A 241 -11.71 -4.27 -34.98
C ASN A 241 -11.53 -4.19 -33.47
N MET A 242 -11.96 -5.24 -32.76
CA MET A 242 -11.91 -5.34 -31.30
C MET A 242 -10.51 -5.00 -30.77
N SER A 243 -10.45 -4.24 -29.67
CA SER A 243 -9.27 -3.99 -28.86
C SER A 243 -9.67 -3.94 -27.38
N VAL A 244 -8.68 -4.08 -26.49
CA VAL A 244 -8.87 -3.97 -25.03
C VAL A 244 -9.47 -2.61 -24.66
N GLU A 245 -8.93 -1.53 -25.22
CA GLU A 245 -9.40 -0.16 -24.97
C GLU A 245 -10.89 0.01 -25.30
N LYS A 246 -11.32 -0.41 -26.50
CA LYS A 246 -12.72 -0.28 -26.92
C LYS A 246 -13.69 -1.03 -26.01
N CYS A 247 -13.32 -2.22 -25.56
CA CYS A 247 -14.16 -3.00 -24.66
C CYS A 247 -14.23 -2.37 -23.26
N VAL A 248 -13.08 -1.93 -22.73
CA VAL A 248 -12.99 -1.23 -21.44
C VAL A 248 -13.81 0.06 -21.45
N ASP A 249 -13.71 0.87 -22.50
CA ASP A 249 -14.45 2.13 -22.63
C ASP A 249 -15.95 1.88 -22.69
N MET A 250 -16.40 0.92 -23.51
CA MET A 250 -17.80 0.54 -23.58
C MET A 250 -18.35 0.10 -22.21
N CYS A 251 -17.64 -0.75 -21.47
CA CYS A 251 -18.09 -1.19 -20.16
C CYS A 251 -18.05 -0.07 -19.12
N THR A 252 -17.10 0.86 -19.23
CA THR A 252 -17.04 2.06 -18.40
C THR A 252 -18.24 2.97 -18.64
N GLU A 253 -18.61 3.22 -19.90
CA GLU A 253 -19.78 4.02 -20.26
C GLU A 253 -21.10 3.41 -19.74
N LYS A 254 -21.13 2.08 -19.55
CA LYS A 254 -22.24 1.36 -18.94
C LYS A 254 -22.19 1.29 -17.42
N GLU A 255 -21.20 1.94 -16.80
CA GLU A 255 -20.99 1.93 -15.34
C GLU A 255 -20.80 0.52 -14.77
N LEU A 256 -20.12 -0.36 -15.51
CA LEU A 256 -19.85 -1.74 -15.11
C LEU A 256 -18.36 -1.93 -14.77
N SER A 257 -18.09 -2.66 -13.69
CA SER A 257 -16.72 -2.81 -13.16
C SER A 257 -15.88 -3.83 -13.93
N LEU A 258 -16.49 -4.72 -14.71
CA LEU A 258 -15.78 -5.71 -15.52
C LEU A 258 -15.98 -5.45 -17.01
N ALA A 259 -14.88 -5.55 -17.74
CA ALA A 259 -14.83 -5.68 -19.19
C ALA A 259 -14.24 -7.05 -19.54
N VAL A 260 -14.96 -7.83 -20.31
CA VAL A 260 -14.67 -9.23 -20.59
C VAL A 260 -14.65 -9.43 -22.11
N LEU A 261 -13.50 -9.81 -22.64
CA LEU A 261 -13.30 -10.01 -24.08
C LEU A 261 -13.42 -11.50 -24.42
N ALA A 262 -14.20 -11.78 -25.45
CA ALA A 262 -14.45 -13.11 -26.01
C ALA A 262 -14.42 -13.03 -27.55
N GLY A 263 -13.21 -12.97 -28.12
CA GLY A 263 -13.01 -12.78 -29.55
C GLY A 263 -13.40 -11.37 -30.01
N ASP A 264 -14.44 -11.26 -30.84
CA ASP A 264 -15.01 -9.99 -31.32
C ASP A 264 -16.17 -9.48 -30.45
N ARG A 265 -16.50 -10.21 -29.38
CA ARG A 265 -17.54 -9.83 -28.41
C ARG A 265 -16.92 -9.22 -27.16
N CYS A 266 -17.46 -8.07 -26.78
CA CYS A 266 -17.22 -7.47 -25.48
C CYS A 266 -18.43 -7.71 -24.59
N LEU A 267 -18.17 -8.17 -23.37
CA LEU A 267 -19.15 -8.49 -22.34
C LEU A 267 -18.85 -7.62 -21.11
N CYS A 268 -19.87 -7.06 -20.48
CA CYS A 268 -19.71 -6.22 -19.31
C CYS A 268 -20.57 -6.71 -18.15
N GLY A 269 -20.09 -6.52 -16.93
CA GLY A 269 -20.83 -6.88 -15.73
C GLY A 269 -20.10 -6.54 -14.44
N PHE A 270 -20.45 -7.27 -13.40
CA PHE A 270 -19.77 -7.27 -12.10
C PHE A 270 -19.32 -8.70 -11.78
N PRO A 271 -18.39 -8.88 -10.82
CA PRO A 271 -18.17 -10.21 -10.26
C PRO A 271 -19.46 -10.77 -9.65
N THR A 272 -19.86 -11.98 -10.05
CA THR A 272 -21.07 -12.68 -9.57
C THR A 272 -20.74 -14.12 -9.17
N PRO A 273 -21.61 -14.84 -8.44
CA PRO A 273 -21.40 -16.27 -8.17
C PRO A 273 -21.26 -17.13 -9.43
N HIS A 274 -21.83 -16.69 -10.56
CA HIS A 274 -21.69 -17.36 -11.86
C HIS A 274 -20.39 -16.99 -12.58
N PHE A 275 -19.67 -15.97 -12.12
CA PHE A 275 -18.40 -15.50 -12.66
C PHE A 275 -17.60 -14.76 -11.58
N SER A 276 -17.07 -15.52 -10.61
CA SER A 276 -16.49 -15.00 -9.35
C SER A 276 -15.06 -14.48 -9.50
N LEU A 277 -14.40 -14.82 -10.61
CA LEU A 277 -12.99 -14.56 -10.88
C LEU A 277 -12.00 -15.26 -9.92
N HIS A 278 -12.44 -16.31 -9.21
CA HIS A 278 -11.56 -17.07 -8.29
C HIS A 278 -10.75 -18.16 -8.99
N GLU A 279 -11.33 -18.75 -10.03
CA GLU A 279 -10.74 -19.85 -10.80
C GLU A 279 -10.15 -19.29 -12.09
N MET A 280 -8.90 -18.82 -12.00
CA MET A 280 -8.15 -18.36 -13.16
C MET A 280 -7.63 -19.56 -13.95
N GLU A 281 -7.74 -19.48 -15.26
CA GLU A 281 -7.15 -20.41 -16.21
C GLU A 281 -5.74 -19.95 -16.62
N ASP A 282 -4.99 -20.84 -17.29
CA ASP A 282 -3.71 -20.48 -17.88
C ASP A 282 -3.92 -19.35 -18.92
N GLU A 283 -3.05 -18.33 -18.88
CA GLU A 283 -3.10 -17.21 -19.82
C GLU A 283 -2.98 -17.68 -21.27
N ASP A 284 -2.26 -18.79 -21.52
CA ASP A 284 -2.09 -19.36 -22.86
C ASP A 284 -3.41 -19.76 -23.51
N MET A 285 -4.42 -20.15 -22.72
CA MET A 285 -5.74 -20.58 -23.21
C MET A 285 -6.54 -19.43 -23.85
N CYS A 286 -6.25 -18.19 -23.47
CA CYS A 286 -6.90 -16.99 -24.01
C CYS A 286 -6.05 -16.20 -24.99
N LEU A 287 -4.87 -16.71 -25.41
CA LEU A 287 -3.93 -16.07 -26.36
C LEU A 287 -4.44 -16.01 -27.80
N HIS A 288 -5.64 -15.45 -27.98
CA HIS A 288 -6.22 -15.18 -29.27
C HIS A 288 -6.11 -13.68 -29.57
N ARG A 289 -5.53 -13.36 -30.73
CA ARG A 289 -5.22 -11.97 -31.09
C ARG A 289 -6.49 -11.16 -31.29
N CYS A 290 -6.44 -9.90 -30.85
CA CYS A 290 -7.44 -8.90 -31.16
C CYS A 290 -7.33 -8.48 -32.64
N HIS A 291 -8.47 -8.26 -33.30
CA HIS A 291 -8.51 -7.84 -34.71
C HIS A 291 -8.10 -6.37 -34.90
N GLY A 292 -8.36 -5.50 -33.91
CA GLY A 292 -7.96 -4.10 -33.95
C GLY A 292 -6.47 -3.91 -33.69
N GLU A 293 -5.92 -4.70 -32.77
CA GLU A 293 -4.55 -4.55 -32.29
C GLU A 293 -3.84 -5.92 -32.19
N GLU A 294 -2.89 -6.20 -33.09
CA GLU A 294 -2.26 -7.52 -33.25
C GLU A 294 -1.50 -8.04 -32.02
N PHE A 295 -1.20 -7.15 -31.09
CA PHE A 295 -0.37 -7.41 -29.91
C PHE A 295 -1.18 -7.59 -28.61
N GLU A 296 -2.50 -7.55 -28.71
CA GLU A 296 -3.45 -7.73 -27.62
C GLU A 296 -4.14 -9.09 -27.68
N SER A 297 -4.60 -9.55 -26.52
CA SER A 297 -5.35 -10.79 -26.38
C SER A 297 -6.82 -10.50 -26.12
N CYS A 298 -7.70 -11.06 -26.94
CA CYS A 298 -9.13 -10.86 -26.87
C CYS A 298 -9.90 -12.13 -26.46
N GLY A 299 -9.20 -13.22 -26.14
CA GLY A 299 -9.84 -14.48 -25.78
C GLY A 299 -10.59 -15.11 -26.95
N ASN A 300 -11.34 -16.17 -26.66
CA ASN A 300 -12.09 -16.94 -27.64
C ASN A 300 -13.47 -17.33 -27.08
N ASP A 301 -14.17 -18.23 -27.77
CA ASP A 301 -15.53 -18.64 -27.39
C ASP A 301 -15.61 -19.43 -26.08
N GLU A 302 -14.51 -20.04 -25.64
CA GLU A 302 -14.41 -20.88 -24.44
C GLU A 302 -13.66 -20.18 -23.28
N TYR A 303 -12.69 -19.31 -23.60
CA TYR A 303 -11.81 -18.66 -22.63
C TYR A 303 -11.80 -17.15 -22.83
N PHE A 304 -12.19 -16.45 -21.77
CA PHE A 304 -12.37 -15.00 -21.77
C PHE A 304 -11.20 -14.28 -21.12
N VAL A 305 -10.87 -13.11 -21.65
CA VAL A 305 -9.87 -12.20 -21.09
C VAL A 305 -10.59 -11.15 -20.26
N VAL A 306 -10.27 -11.04 -18.97
CA VAL A 306 -11.00 -10.15 -18.05
C VAL A 306 -10.15 -8.98 -17.60
N TYR A 307 -10.73 -7.79 -17.69
CA TYR A 307 -10.21 -6.54 -17.15
C TYR A 307 -11.20 -5.95 -16.14
N GLN A 308 -10.69 -5.40 -15.05
CA GLN A 308 -11.43 -4.55 -14.14
C GLN A 308 -11.30 -3.09 -14.61
N THR A 309 -12.43 -2.43 -14.84
CA THR A 309 -12.48 -1.02 -15.24
C THR A 309 -12.22 -0.10 -14.02
N GLN A 310 -12.13 1.20 -14.28
CA GLN A 310 -12.05 2.25 -13.26
C GLN A 310 -13.36 2.46 -12.51
N VAL A 311 -14.46 1.84 -12.94
CA VAL A 311 -15.76 2.00 -12.30
C VAL A 311 -15.76 1.32 -10.93
N GLN A 312 -16.21 2.07 -9.92
CA GLN A 312 -16.28 1.57 -8.56
C GLN A 312 -17.51 0.67 -8.36
N ASP A 313 -17.31 -0.58 -7.95
CA ASP A 313 -18.42 -1.44 -7.52
C ASP A 313 -18.98 -0.94 -6.18
N ASN A 314 -20.23 -0.46 -6.22
CA ASN A 314 -20.91 0.14 -5.08
C ASN A 314 -21.82 -0.83 -4.31
N ARG A 315 -21.98 -2.09 -4.76
CA ARG A 315 -22.92 -3.08 -4.16
C ARG A 315 -22.65 -3.35 -2.67
N CYS A 316 -21.41 -3.15 -2.24
CA CYS A 316 -20.96 -3.34 -0.85
C CYS A 316 -20.74 -2.04 -0.08
N MET A 317 -21.04 -0.86 -0.64
CA MET A 317 -20.70 0.42 -0.01
C MET A 317 -21.70 0.91 1.03
N ASP A 318 -22.97 0.58 0.83
CA ASP A 318 -24.04 0.95 1.76
C ASP A 318 -23.86 0.25 3.10
N ARG A 319 -23.84 1.04 4.17
CA ARG A 319 -23.66 0.57 5.55
C ARG A 319 -24.61 1.33 6.46
N ARG A 320 -25.17 0.62 7.44
CA ARG A 320 -26.11 1.17 8.41
C ARG A 320 -25.87 0.58 9.80
N PHE A 321 -26.50 1.15 10.82
CA PHE A 321 -26.59 0.49 12.11
C PHE A 321 -27.56 -0.70 12.03
N LEU A 322 -27.44 -1.64 12.96
CA LEU A 322 -28.41 -2.72 13.11
C LEU A 322 -29.81 -2.13 13.31
N PRO A 323 -30.83 -2.65 12.59
CA PRO A 323 -32.20 -2.14 12.70
C PRO A 323 -32.79 -2.39 14.09
N THR A 324 -32.38 -3.48 14.73
CA THR A 324 -32.73 -3.82 16.12
C THR A 324 -31.45 -3.94 16.94
N ARG A 325 -31.49 -3.46 18.19
CA ARG A 325 -30.33 -3.57 19.09
C ARG A 325 -30.05 -5.05 19.40
N SER A 326 -28.84 -5.49 19.09
CA SER A 326 -28.35 -6.81 19.47
C SER A 326 -28.29 -6.94 20.99
N LYS A 327 -28.75 -8.08 21.49
CA LYS A 327 -28.56 -8.50 22.88
C LYS A 327 -27.20 -9.19 23.09
N GLN A 328 -26.57 -9.66 22.02
CA GLN A 328 -25.27 -10.31 22.05
C GLN A 328 -24.16 -9.29 21.79
N LEU A 329 -23.13 -9.30 22.63
CA LEU A 329 -21.93 -8.50 22.44
C LEU A 329 -20.82 -9.37 21.86
N ILE A 330 -20.50 -9.15 20.58
CA ILE A 330 -19.44 -9.86 19.88
C ILE A 330 -18.19 -8.98 19.80
N ALA A 331 -17.07 -9.46 20.31
CA ALA A 331 -15.79 -8.76 20.20
C ALA A 331 -15.10 -9.05 18.85
N LEU A 332 -14.47 -8.04 18.28
CA LEU A 332 -13.36 -8.17 17.34
C LEU A 332 -12.07 -7.87 18.11
N ALA A 333 -11.47 -8.91 18.65
CA ALA A 333 -10.33 -8.83 19.56
C ALA A 333 -9.01 -9.04 18.82
N SER A 334 -8.01 -8.22 19.10
CA SER A 334 -6.66 -8.44 18.56
C SER A 334 -5.62 -7.60 19.29
N PHE A 335 -4.37 -8.05 19.21
CA PHE A 335 -3.20 -7.21 19.46
C PHE A 335 -3.12 -6.00 18.49
N PRO A 336 -2.68 -4.81 18.93
CA PRO A 336 -2.45 -3.67 18.02
C PRO A 336 -1.54 -3.99 16.83
N GLY A 337 -1.78 -3.38 15.66
CA GLY A 337 -1.01 -3.73 14.45
C GLY A 337 -1.38 -5.05 13.76
N ALA A 338 -2.30 -5.85 14.32
CA ALA A 338 -2.75 -7.13 13.72
C ALA A 338 -3.80 -7.00 12.59
N GLY A 339 -4.11 -5.79 12.12
CA GLY A 339 -5.02 -5.59 10.97
C GLY A 339 -6.46 -5.18 11.32
N ASN A 340 -6.70 -4.64 12.50
CA ASN A 340 -8.04 -4.30 13.00
C ASN A 340 -8.89 -3.41 12.10
N THR A 341 -8.35 -2.28 11.67
CA THR A 341 -9.08 -1.33 10.84
C THR A 341 -9.46 -1.97 9.50
N TRP A 342 -8.58 -2.83 8.97
CA TRP A 342 -8.85 -3.58 7.75
C TRP A 342 -9.94 -4.64 7.97
N ALA A 343 -9.84 -5.44 9.04
CA ALA A 343 -10.87 -6.42 9.38
C ALA A 343 -12.25 -5.78 9.58
N ARG A 344 -12.31 -4.61 10.25
CA ARG A 344 -13.55 -3.84 10.38
C ARG A 344 -14.08 -3.38 9.03
N HIS A 345 -13.22 -2.79 8.19
CA HIS A 345 -13.59 -2.37 6.83
C HIS A 345 -14.20 -3.54 6.04
N LEU A 346 -13.56 -4.71 6.06
CA LEU A 346 -14.06 -5.92 5.40
C LEU A 346 -15.41 -6.38 5.97
N ILE A 347 -15.57 -6.43 7.30
CA ILE A 347 -16.83 -6.83 7.94
C ILE A 347 -17.96 -5.84 7.58
N GLU A 348 -17.71 -4.54 7.62
CA GLU A 348 -18.74 -3.54 7.27
C GLU A 348 -19.14 -3.65 5.79
N LEU A 349 -18.16 -3.84 4.90
CA LEU A 349 -18.43 -4.06 3.48
C LEU A 349 -19.16 -5.37 3.25
N ALA A 350 -18.83 -6.46 3.94
CA ALA A 350 -19.47 -7.76 3.75
C ALA A 350 -20.91 -7.81 4.30
N THR A 351 -21.14 -7.17 5.44
CA THR A 351 -22.42 -7.28 6.18
C THR A 351 -23.38 -6.12 5.92
N GLY A 352 -22.87 -4.96 5.51
CA GLY A 352 -23.67 -3.72 5.45
C GLY A 352 -23.99 -3.13 6.82
N PHE A 353 -23.34 -3.61 7.88
CA PHE A 353 -23.53 -3.09 9.23
C PHE A 353 -22.27 -2.47 9.78
N TYR A 354 -22.43 -1.34 10.48
CA TYR A 354 -21.31 -0.68 11.14
C TYR A 354 -20.73 -1.52 12.28
N THR A 355 -19.41 -1.44 12.43
CA THR A 355 -18.66 -1.99 13.55
C THR A 355 -18.43 -0.92 14.61
N GLY A 356 -18.56 -1.32 15.88
CA GLY A 356 -18.29 -0.48 17.03
C GLY A 356 -16.83 -0.57 17.47
N SER A 357 -16.47 0.25 18.44
CA SER A 357 -15.15 0.22 19.06
C SER A 357 -15.28 0.48 20.55
N TYR A 358 -14.49 -0.23 21.35
CA TYR A 358 -14.36 0.01 22.78
C TYR A 358 -13.72 1.39 23.07
N TYR A 359 -13.00 1.92 22.09
CA TYR A 359 -12.32 3.21 22.11
C TYR A 359 -12.98 4.17 21.12
N PHE A 360 -12.78 5.47 21.32
CA PHE A 360 -13.18 6.48 20.34
C PHE A 360 -11.97 7.02 19.57
N ASP A 361 -12.01 6.91 18.24
CA ASP A 361 -11.06 7.52 17.32
C ASP A 361 -11.78 8.41 16.28
N GLY A 362 -11.65 9.73 16.45
CA GLY A 362 -12.28 10.72 15.57
C GLY A 362 -11.78 10.67 14.11
N SER A 363 -10.54 10.23 13.88
CA SER A 363 -9.98 10.06 12.53
C SER A 363 -10.66 8.90 11.81
N LEU A 364 -10.88 7.78 12.50
CA LEU A 364 -11.63 6.65 11.94
C LEU A 364 -13.10 7.00 11.69
N TYR A 365 -13.74 7.74 12.60
CA TYR A 365 -15.11 8.24 12.40
C TYR A 365 -15.26 9.08 11.12
N ASN A 366 -14.33 10.01 10.91
CA ASN A 366 -14.31 10.87 9.72
C ASN A 366 -14.05 10.08 8.43
N LYS A 367 -13.38 8.93 8.53
CA LYS A 367 -13.14 8.01 7.40
C LYS A 367 -14.28 7.00 7.16
N GLY A 368 -15.38 7.07 7.92
CA GLY A 368 -16.59 6.31 7.65
C GLY A 368 -16.97 5.28 8.72
N PHE A 369 -16.15 5.04 9.73
CA PHE A 369 -16.48 4.14 10.85
C PHE A 369 -17.47 4.82 11.82
N LYS A 370 -18.74 4.88 11.44
CA LYS A 370 -19.76 5.63 12.22
C LYS A 370 -20.01 5.05 13.61
N GLY A 371 -19.71 3.76 13.83
CA GLY A 371 -19.79 3.11 15.13
C GLY A 371 -18.75 3.59 16.16
N GLU A 372 -17.75 4.39 15.77
CA GLU A 372 -16.76 4.98 16.71
C GLU A 372 -17.40 5.86 17.79
N ARG A 373 -18.43 6.61 17.41
CA ARG A 373 -19.11 7.55 18.34
C ARG A 373 -20.20 6.88 19.16
N ASP A 374 -20.57 5.65 18.82
CA ASP A 374 -21.62 4.95 19.53
C ASP A 374 -21.05 4.26 20.77
N HIS A 375 -21.83 4.20 21.84
CA HIS A 375 -21.38 3.52 23.04
C HIS A 375 -21.20 2.03 22.72
N TRP A 376 -20.06 1.43 23.08
CA TRP A 376 -19.74 0.05 22.67
C TRP A 376 -20.75 -1.01 23.15
N ARG A 377 -21.54 -0.70 24.20
CA ARG A 377 -22.67 -1.53 24.68
C ARG A 377 -24.05 -1.14 24.12
N SER A 378 -24.13 -0.29 23.10
CA SER A 378 -25.40 0.19 22.55
C SER A 378 -26.23 -0.94 21.91
N GLY A 379 -25.56 -2.01 21.47
CA GLY A 379 -26.15 -3.09 20.68
C GLY A 379 -26.45 -2.70 19.23
N ARG A 380 -26.08 -1.51 18.76
CA ARG A 380 -26.41 -1.05 17.40
C ARG A 380 -25.39 -1.44 16.33
N THR A 381 -24.23 -1.93 16.73
CA THR A 381 -23.14 -2.35 15.83
C THR A 381 -22.99 -3.87 15.81
N ILE A 382 -22.55 -4.43 14.69
CA ILE A 382 -22.48 -5.90 14.50
C ILE A 382 -21.41 -6.59 15.35
N CYS A 383 -20.28 -5.91 15.59
CA CYS A 383 -19.25 -6.36 16.51
C CYS A 383 -18.45 -5.16 17.04
N ILE A 384 -17.69 -5.36 18.12
CA ILE A 384 -16.99 -4.30 18.84
C ILE A 384 -15.48 -4.55 18.79
N LYS A 385 -14.73 -3.63 18.20
CA LYS A 385 -13.28 -3.67 18.27
C LYS A 385 -12.80 -3.47 19.72
N THR A 386 -12.00 -4.39 20.26
CA THR A 386 -11.24 -4.18 21.50
C THR A 386 -9.78 -4.67 21.44
N HIS A 387 -8.87 -4.03 22.18
CA HIS A 387 -7.50 -4.50 22.49
C HIS A 387 -7.38 -4.96 23.94
N GLU A 388 -8.48 -4.91 24.70
CA GLU A 388 -8.50 -5.28 26.11
C GLU A 388 -8.11 -6.75 26.30
N SER A 389 -7.53 -7.03 27.46
CA SER A 389 -7.12 -8.36 27.91
C SER A 389 -7.53 -8.51 29.38
N GLY A 390 -7.42 -9.71 29.92
CA GLY A 390 -7.88 -9.99 31.27
C GLY A 390 -9.32 -10.49 31.35
N LYS A 391 -9.59 -11.29 32.38
CA LYS A 391 -10.82 -12.05 32.55
C LYS A 391 -12.09 -11.18 32.54
N LYS A 392 -12.07 -10.07 33.29
CA LYS A 392 -13.27 -9.24 33.51
C LYS A 392 -13.73 -8.57 32.21
N GLU A 393 -12.79 -8.07 31.42
CA GLU A 393 -13.04 -7.38 30.16
C GLU A 393 -13.49 -8.37 29.08
N ILE A 394 -12.91 -9.57 29.05
CA ILE A 394 -13.23 -10.63 28.08
C ILE A 394 -14.61 -11.24 28.37
N GLU A 395 -14.92 -11.54 29.64
CA GLU A 395 -16.21 -12.13 30.04
C GLU A 395 -17.41 -11.18 29.85
N ALA A 396 -17.16 -9.91 29.54
CA ALA A 396 -18.20 -8.95 29.15
C ALA A 396 -18.76 -9.19 27.73
N PHE A 397 -18.12 -10.02 26.93
CA PHE A 397 -18.55 -10.39 25.58
C PHE A 397 -19.10 -11.82 25.54
N ASP A 398 -20.14 -12.04 24.75
CA ASP A 398 -20.78 -13.35 24.59
C ASP A 398 -20.00 -14.24 23.61
N ALA A 399 -19.36 -13.62 22.61
CA ALA A 399 -18.54 -14.27 21.60
C ALA A 399 -17.39 -13.36 21.14
N SER A 400 -16.37 -13.93 20.50
CA SER A 400 -15.26 -13.14 19.95
C SER A 400 -14.71 -13.73 18.65
N ILE A 401 -14.43 -12.83 17.72
CA ILE A 401 -13.50 -13.05 16.62
C ILE A 401 -12.12 -12.58 17.10
N VAL A 402 -11.18 -13.51 17.22
CA VAL A 402 -9.80 -13.23 17.65
C VAL A 402 -8.90 -13.22 16.42
N MET A 403 -8.47 -12.02 16.02
CA MET A 403 -7.56 -11.82 14.90
C MET A 403 -6.11 -11.98 15.36
N ILE A 404 -5.39 -12.94 14.77
CA ILE A 404 -3.97 -13.20 15.03
C ILE A 404 -3.19 -12.86 13.77
N ARG A 405 -2.14 -12.05 13.90
CA ARG A 405 -1.20 -11.75 12.82
C ARG A 405 0.19 -12.21 13.22
N ASN A 406 1.04 -12.53 12.25
CA ASN A 406 2.45 -12.83 12.48
C ASN A 406 3.06 -11.74 13.40
N PRO A 407 3.67 -12.12 14.55
CA PRO A 407 4.11 -11.16 15.55
C PRO A 407 5.19 -10.21 15.04
N TYR A 408 6.09 -10.68 14.16
CA TYR A 408 7.08 -9.81 13.53
C TYR A 408 6.40 -8.71 12.71
N LYS A 409 5.43 -9.09 11.86
CA LYS A 409 4.67 -8.12 11.05
C LYS A 409 3.80 -7.20 11.92
N ALA A 410 3.21 -7.73 12.99
CA ALA A 410 2.32 -6.97 13.89
C ALA A 410 3.09 -5.95 14.75
N LEU A 411 4.23 -6.34 15.32
CA LEU A 411 5.10 -5.47 16.12
C LEU A 411 5.64 -4.32 15.27
N MET A 412 6.17 -4.60 14.08
CA MET A 412 6.60 -3.54 13.15
C MET A 412 5.46 -2.62 12.76
N ALA A 413 4.27 -3.18 12.53
CA ALA A 413 3.10 -2.39 12.18
C ALA A 413 2.66 -1.47 13.32
N GLU A 414 2.71 -1.94 14.57
CA GLU A 414 2.35 -1.14 15.72
C GLU A 414 3.40 -0.08 16.04
N PHE A 415 4.69 -0.40 15.90
CA PHE A 415 5.78 0.57 16.07
C PHE A 415 5.66 1.72 15.06
N ASN A 416 5.40 1.40 13.79
CA ASN A 416 5.10 2.41 12.77
C ASN A 416 3.87 3.25 13.13
N ARG A 417 2.81 2.64 13.66
CA ARG A 417 1.62 3.39 14.10
C ARG A 417 1.95 4.37 15.23
N LYS A 418 2.73 3.92 16.20
CA LYS A 418 3.10 4.69 17.39
C LYS A 418 3.98 5.90 17.07
N TYR A 419 4.98 5.73 16.19
CA TYR A 419 5.96 6.78 15.89
C TYR A 419 5.77 7.48 14.53
N GLY A 420 4.87 6.96 13.69
CA GLY A 420 4.56 7.50 12.36
C GLY A 420 3.07 7.83 12.13
N GLY A 421 2.20 7.56 13.11
CA GLY A 421 0.75 7.74 12.98
C GLY A 421 0.05 6.61 12.23
N HIS A 422 -1.28 6.68 12.10
CA HIS A 422 -2.12 5.55 11.61
C HIS A 422 -1.64 4.94 10.29
N ILE A 423 -1.26 5.79 9.34
CA ILE A 423 -0.82 5.38 8.00
C ILE A 423 0.67 5.64 7.72
N GLY A 424 1.41 6.23 8.66
CA GLY A 424 2.80 6.60 8.44
C GLY A 424 3.81 5.58 8.97
N PHE A 425 5.08 5.96 8.86
CA PHE A 425 6.23 5.11 9.21
C PHE A 425 7.10 5.80 10.25
N ALA A 426 7.63 5.01 11.18
CA ALA A 426 8.63 5.48 12.13
C ALA A 426 9.90 5.89 11.37
N SER A 427 10.56 6.96 11.83
CA SER A 427 11.82 7.42 11.23
C SER A 427 12.95 6.42 11.46
N GLN A 428 13.98 6.46 10.61
CA GLN A 428 15.16 5.60 10.71
C GLN A 428 15.86 5.72 12.08
N ALA A 429 15.79 6.90 12.71
CA ALA A 429 16.31 7.13 14.05
C ALA A 429 15.62 6.27 15.11
N HIS A 430 14.29 6.16 15.07
CA HIS A 430 13.55 5.31 16.01
C HIS A 430 13.88 3.82 15.84
N TRP A 431 14.09 3.37 14.59
CA TRP A 431 14.44 1.98 14.31
C TRP A 431 15.86 1.60 14.72
N ARG A 432 16.81 2.54 14.67
CA ARG A 432 18.21 2.33 15.11
C ARG A 432 18.42 2.65 16.59
N GLY A 433 17.46 3.32 17.22
CA GLY A 433 17.52 3.73 18.62
C GLY A 433 17.18 2.61 19.61
N LYS A 434 17.20 2.96 20.90
CA LYS A 434 16.87 2.03 22.00
C LYS A 434 15.37 1.73 22.10
N GLU A 435 14.56 2.55 21.44
CA GLU A 435 13.10 2.49 21.42
C GLU A 435 12.60 1.19 20.80
N TRP A 436 13.23 0.70 19.74
CA TRP A 436 12.81 -0.54 19.07
C TRP A 436 13.05 -1.78 19.95
N PRO A 437 14.27 -2.03 20.50
CA PRO A 437 14.48 -3.13 21.43
C PRO A 437 13.56 -3.10 22.66
N GLU A 438 13.37 -1.92 23.26
CA GLU A 438 12.48 -1.77 24.42
C GLU A 438 11.01 -2.02 24.04
N PHE A 439 10.60 -1.58 22.85
CA PHE A 439 9.28 -1.85 22.33
C PHE A 439 9.04 -3.35 22.15
N VAL A 440 9.96 -4.06 21.48
CA VAL A 440 9.84 -5.51 21.26
C VAL A 440 9.76 -6.26 22.60
N LYS A 441 10.63 -5.92 23.57
CA LYS A 441 10.66 -6.54 24.90
C LYS A 441 9.31 -6.45 25.64
N ASN A 442 8.59 -5.34 25.47
CA ASN A 442 7.32 -5.11 26.15
C ASN A 442 6.10 -5.61 25.35
N TYR A 443 6.13 -5.48 24.01
CA TYR A 443 4.97 -5.75 23.17
C TYR A 443 4.91 -7.20 22.67
N ALA A 444 6.05 -7.89 22.52
CA ALA A 444 6.02 -9.29 22.11
C ALA A 444 5.32 -10.19 23.14
N PRO A 445 5.60 -10.09 24.46
CA PRO A 445 4.83 -10.84 25.46
C PRO A 445 3.34 -10.47 25.47
N TRP A 446 3.01 -9.20 25.20
CA TRP A 446 1.60 -8.77 25.13
C TRP A 446 0.87 -9.38 23.94
N TRP A 447 1.51 -9.52 22.77
CA TRP A 447 0.92 -10.23 21.63
C TRP A 447 0.49 -11.65 21.99
N ALA A 448 1.33 -12.38 22.72
CA ALA A 448 1.03 -13.73 23.17
C ALA A 448 -0.04 -13.72 24.27
N SER A 449 0.17 -12.94 25.34
CA SER A 449 -0.74 -12.93 26.50
C SER A 449 -2.15 -12.50 26.11
N HIS A 450 -2.31 -11.54 25.20
CA HIS A 450 -3.61 -11.15 24.65
C HIS A 450 -4.31 -12.36 24.03
N THR A 451 -3.64 -13.06 23.11
CA THR A 451 -4.22 -14.23 22.43
C THR A 451 -4.57 -15.33 23.43
N LEU A 452 -3.66 -15.62 24.36
CA LEU A 452 -3.84 -16.65 25.38
C LEU A 452 -5.00 -16.33 26.33
N ASP A 453 -5.18 -15.08 26.73
CA ASP A 453 -6.29 -14.64 27.58
C ASP A 453 -7.63 -14.79 26.87
N TRP A 454 -7.72 -14.37 25.60
CA TRP A 454 -8.95 -14.50 24.80
C TRP A 454 -9.30 -15.96 24.53
N LEU A 455 -8.31 -16.82 24.30
CA LEU A 455 -8.55 -18.25 24.29
C LEU A 455 -9.07 -18.68 25.67
N ARG A 456 -8.34 -18.37 26.75
CA ARG A 456 -8.65 -18.87 28.10
C ARG A 456 -10.03 -18.48 28.62
N TYR A 457 -10.41 -17.21 28.51
CA TYR A 457 -11.60 -16.64 29.14
C TYR A 457 -12.76 -16.40 28.17
N GLY A 458 -12.51 -16.44 26.85
CA GLY A 458 -13.56 -16.31 25.85
C GLY A 458 -14.50 -17.50 25.87
N ARG A 459 -15.80 -17.24 25.81
CA ARG A 459 -16.85 -18.28 25.82
C ARG A 459 -16.96 -18.98 24.47
N ASN A 460 -17.22 -18.21 23.42
CA ASN A 460 -17.29 -18.67 22.05
C ASN A 460 -16.27 -17.91 21.21
N VAL A 461 -15.21 -18.58 20.77
CA VAL A 461 -14.03 -17.94 20.16
C VAL A 461 -13.81 -18.45 18.74
N HIS A 462 -13.89 -17.56 17.76
CA HIS A 462 -13.54 -17.80 16.37
C HIS A 462 -12.18 -17.16 16.07
N VAL A 463 -11.17 -17.97 15.77
CA VAL A 463 -9.82 -17.51 15.47
C VAL A 463 -9.67 -17.26 13.98
N VAL A 464 -9.14 -16.08 13.62
CA VAL A 464 -8.82 -15.72 12.24
C VAL A 464 -7.36 -15.32 12.15
N HIS A 465 -6.62 -15.96 11.25
CA HIS A 465 -5.24 -15.58 10.96
C HIS A 465 -5.21 -14.53 9.85
N PHE A 466 -4.58 -13.38 10.09
CA PHE A 466 -4.54 -12.24 9.18
C PHE A 466 -4.02 -12.64 7.78
N GLU A 467 -2.98 -13.45 7.72
CA GLU A 467 -2.37 -13.88 6.46
C GLU A 467 -3.23 -14.89 5.70
N GLU A 468 -4.07 -15.67 6.40
CA GLU A 468 -5.09 -16.49 5.75
C GLU A 468 -6.22 -15.64 5.20
N LEU A 469 -6.70 -14.65 5.96
CA LEU A 469 -7.69 -13.69 5.48
C LEU A 469 -7.17 -12.87 4.28
N LYS A 470 -5.86 -12.63 4.19
CA LYS A 470 -5.25 -11.99 3.01
C LYS A 470 -5.21 -12.93 1.81
N ARG A 471 -4.90 -14.21 2.01
CA ARG A 471 -4.71 -15.20 0.95
C ARG A 471 -6.03 -15.72 0.39
N ASP A 472 -7.01 -15.94 1.26
CA ASP A 472 -8.32 -16.50 0.96
C ASP A 472 -9.39 -15.60 1.59
N LEU A 473 -9.53 -14.40 1.01
CA LEU A 473 -10.39 -13.36 1.55
C LEU A 473 -11.86 -13.79 1.53
N PHE A 474 -12.33 -14.32 0.41
CA PHE A 474 -13.73 -14.67 0.21
C PHE A 474 -14.21 -15.70 1.24
N SER A 475 -13.53 -16.84 1.36
CA SER A 475 -13.96 -17.92 2.24
C SER A 475 -13.83 -17.53 3.72
N LYS A 476 -12.72 -16.89 4.10
CA LYS A 476 -12.52 -16.48 5.50
C LYS A 476 -13.48 -15.38 5.94
N LEU A 477 -13.82 -14.45 5.04
CA LEU A 477 -14.82 -13.43 5.34
C LEU A 477 -16.23 -14.03 5.41
N LYS A 478 -16.54 -15.02 4.56
CA LYS A 478 -17.78 -15.82 4.64
C LYS A 478 -17.93 -16.49 6.02
N ASP A 479 -16.88 -17.16 6.50
CA ASP A 479 -16.85 -17.78 7.84
C ASP A 479 -17.12 -16.75 8.95
N MET A 480 -16.49 -15.57 8.86
CA MET A 480 -16.70 -14.48 9.82
C MET A 480 -18.15 -13.94 9.80
N VAL A 481 -18.77 -13.79 8.63
CA VAL A 481 -20.17 -13.34 8.50
C VAL A 481 -21.13 -14.37 9.12
N LEU A 482 -20.91 -15.65 8.85
CA LEU A 482 -21.69 -16.74 9.45
C LEU A 482 -21.54 -16.75 10.97
N PHE A 483 -20.33 -16.57 11.49
CA PHE A 483 -20.08 -16.48 12.92
C PHE A 483 -20.80 -15.29 13.59
N LEU A 484 -20.96 -14.17 12.86
CA LEU A 484 -21.75 -13.02 13.32
C LEU A 484 -23.26 -13.26 13.29
N GLY A 485 -23.71 -14.45 12.85
CA GLY A 485 -25.12 -14.84 12.84
C GLY A 485 -25.92 -14.21 11.70
N LEU A 486 -25.26 -13.85 10.60
CA LEU A 486 -25.90 -13.25 9.42
C LEU A 486 -25.88 -14.20 8.23
N GLU A 487 -26.87 -14.06 7.37
CA GLU A 487 -26.88 -14.71 6.06
C GLU A 487 -25.81 -14.09 5.14
N VAL A 488 -25.16 -14.95 4.35
CA VAL A 488 -24.08 -14.55 3.45
C VAL A 488 -24.65 -14.08 2.13
N ALA A 489 -24.45 -12.81 1.81
CA ALA A 489 -24.71 -12.27 0.48
C ALA A 489 -23.44 -12.38 -0.39
N GLU A 490 -23.34 -13.43 -1.22
CA GLU A 490 -22.13 -13.70 -2.02
C GLU A 490 -21.80 -12.56 -3.00
N ASN A 491 -22.80 -11.96 -3.64
CA ASN A 491 -22.63 -10.76 -4.48
C ASN A 491 -21.90 -9.62 -3.72
N ARG A 492 -22.18 -9.48 -2.42
CA ARG A 492 -21.57 -8.45 -1.59
C ARG A 492 -20.13 -8.81 -1.23
N LEU A 493 -19.85 -10.08 -0.93
CA LEU A 493 -18.49 -10.59 -0.73
C LEU A 493 -17.60 -10.39 -1.96
N LEU A 494 -18.11 -10.68 -3.16
CA LEU A 494 -17.37 -10.45 -4.41
C LEU A 494 -17.07 -8.97 -4.64
N CYS A 495 -17.99 -8.06 -4.30
CA CYS A 495 -17.72 -6.62 -4.31
C CYS A 495 -16.59 -6.24 -3.33
N VAL A 496 -16.55 -6.86 -2.14
CA VAL A 496 -15.52 -6.56 -1.12
C VAL A 496 -14.11 -6.82 -1.66
N GLU A 497 -13.92 -7.83 -2.50
CA GLU A 497 -12.60 -8.16 -3.06
C GLU A 497 -12.03 -7.05 -3.93
N GLY A 498 -12.89 -6.36 -4.70
CA GLY A 498 -12.53 -5.17 -5.46
C GLY A 498 -12.28 -3.92 -4.60
N GLN A 499 -12.86 -3.86 -3.40
CA GLN A 499 -12.80 -2.72 -2.47
C GLN A 499 -11.90 -2.96 -1.24
N LYS A 500 -11.15 -4.08 -1.22
CA LYS A 500 -10.49 -4.62 -0.02
C LYS A 500 -9.42 -3.71 0.57
N ASP A 501 -8.71 -2.92 -0.24
CA ASP A 501 -7.55 -2.17 0.21
C ASP A 501 -7.90 -0.88 0.98
N GLY A 502 -9.13 -0.34 0.80
CA GLY A 502 -9.67 0.80 1.56
C GLY A 502 -8.73 2.01 1.66
N LYS A 503 -8.97 2.91 2.64
CA LYS A 503 -8.11 4.08 2.91
C LYS A 503 -7.17 3.88 4.11
N PHE A 504 -6.92 2.62 4.47
CA PHE A 504 -6.34 2.23 5.76
C PHE A 504 -5.07 1.39 5.65
N LYS A 505 -4.69 1.01 4.43
CA LYS A 505 -3.42 0.35 4.13
C LYS A 505 -2.30 1.40 4.14
N ARG A 506 -1.16 1.07 4.74
CA ARG A 506 0.06 1.88 4.61
C ARG A 506 0.67 1.57 3.25
N SER A 507 0.99 2.60 2.47
CA SER A 507 1.72 2.47 1.20
C SER A 507 3.05 1.75 1.46
N GLY A 508 3.38 0.69 0.73
CA GLY A 508 4.52 -0.20 0.99
C GLY A 508 5.92 0.43 0.89
N LEU A 509 5.99 1.72 0.57
CA LEU A 509 7.16 2.55 0.23
C LEU A 509 8.21 2.80 1.33
N ARG A 510 8.10 2.18 2.50
CA ARG A 510 9.13 2.24 3.57
C ARG A 510 9.28 0.90 4.28
N LYS A 511 9.56 -0.16 3.52
CA LYS A 511 10.15 -1.36 4.12
C LYS A 511 11.57 -1.02 4.55
N LEU A 512 11.97 -1.45 5.74
CA LEU A 512 13.34 -1.30 6.18
C LEU A 512 14.23 -2.15 5.27
N ASP A 513 15.34 -1.59 4.81
CA ASP A 513 16.32 -2.30 3.96
C ASP A 513 17.13 -3.36 4.75
N TYR A 514 16.84 -3.51 6.04
CA TYR A 514 17.49 -4.42 6.96
C TYR A 514 16.46 -5.04 7.90
N ASP A 515 16.79 -6.21 8.43
CA ASP A 515 16.01 -6.85 9.48
C ASP A 515 16.24 -6.12 10.82
N PRO A 516 15.20 -5.50 11.42
CA PRO A 516 15.37 -4.79 12.68
C PRO A 516 15.44 -5.74 13.89
N TYR A 517 15.21 -7.05 13.71
CA TYR A 517 15.20 -8.01 14.80
C TYR A 517 16.59 -8.61 15.06
N THR A 518 17.05 -8.50 16.31
CA THR A 518 18.27 -9.21 16.74
C THR A 518 17.98 -10.71 16.94
N PRO A 519 19.00 -11.58 16.92
CA PRO A 519 18.82 -13.01 17.19
C PRO A 519 18.11 -13.29 18.53
N GLU A 520 18.41 -12.52 19.57
CA GLU A 520 17.80 -12.67 20.91
C GLU A 520 16.30 -12.32 20.88
N MET A 521 15.94 -11.26 20.15
CA MET A 521 14.53 -10.91 19.95
C MET A 521 13.79 -12.01 19.21
N ARG A 522 14.40 -12.58 18.16
CA ARG A 522 13.81 -13.67 17.38
C ARG A 522 13.55 -14.89 18.27
N THR A 523 14.55 -15.35 19.03
CA THR A 523 14.39 -16.46 19.98
C THR A 523 13.23 -16.21 20.95
N SER A 524 13.16 -15.02 21.56
CA SER A 524 12.08 -14.68 22.48
C SER A 524 10.70 -14.65 21.81
N ILE A 525 10.60 -14.12 20.59
CA ILE A 525 9.34 -14.09 19.83
C ILE A 525 8.93 -15.50 19.41
N ASP A 526 9.86 -16.34 18.98
CA ASP A 526 9.59 -17.68 18.51
C ASP A 526 9.07 -18.59 19.64
N GLU A 527 9.61 -18.46 20.86
CA GLU A 527 9.08 -19.14 22.07
C GLU A 527 7.61 -18.76 22.35
N LEU A 528 7.28 -17.47 22.20
CA LEU A 528 5.93 -16.97 22.36
C LEU A 528 5.00 -17.51 21.25
N VAL A 529 5.47 -17.57 20.01
CA VAL A 529 4.73 -18.19 18.88
C VAL A 529 4.42 -19.65 19.17
N MET A 530 5.40 -20.43 19.64
CA MET A 530 5.21 -21.83 20.01
C MET A 530 4.20 -22.00 21.14
N THR A 531 4.20 -21.10 22.12
CA THR A 531 3.24 -21.11 23.23
C THR A 531 1.81 -20.87 22.75
N VAL A 532 1.62 -19.93 21.82
CA VAL A 532 0.31 -19.66 21.20
C VAL A 532 -0.13 -20.84 20.33
N ASP A 533 0.75 -21.40 19.50
CA ASP A 533 0.47 -22.57 18.65
C ASP A 533 0.03 -23.78 19.49
N ALA A 534 0.73 -24.08 20.59
CA ALA A 534 0.38 -25.16 21.50
C ALA A 534 -1.00 -24.94 22.14
N SER A 535 -1.32 -23.70 22.50
CA SER A 535 -2.61 -23.34 23.12
C SER A 535 -3.78 -23.43 22.14
N LEU A 536 -3.57 -23.06 20.88
CA LEU A 536 -4.55 -23.25 19.80
C LEU A 536 -4.82 -24.74 19.56
N LYS A 537 -3.75 -25.53 19.39
CA LYS A 537 -3.86 -26.99 19.18
C LYS A 537 -4.54 -27.71 20.35
N LYS A 538 -4.27 -27.30 21.59
CA LYS A 538 -4.95 -27.84 22.78
C LYS A 538 -6.48 -27.64 22.75
N ARG A 539 -6.97 -26.69 21.96
CA ARG A 539 -8.39 -26.40 21.76
C ARG A 539 -8.96 -26.97 20.46
N ASN A 540 -8.25 -27.91 19.82
CA ASN A 540 -8.59 -28.49 18.52
C ASN A 540 -8.76 -27.42 17.42
N MET A 541 -8.09 -26.28 17.55
CA MET A 541 -8.03 -25.25 16.51
C MET A 541 -6.81 -25.49 15.62
N ALA A 542 -6.85 -24.94 14.40
CA ALA A 542 -5.65 -24.84 13.59
C ALA A 542 -4.54 -24.13 14.39
N GLY A 543 -3.33 -24.68 14.35
CA GLY A 543 -2.17 -24.01 14.90
C GLY A 543 -1.84 -22.74 14.12
N VAL A 544 -0.78 -22.04 14.53
CA VAL A 544 -0.35 -20.85 13.78
C VAL A 544 0.12 -21.25 12.36
N PRO A 545 -0.10 -20.40 11.35
CA PRO A 545 0.39 -20.62 10.00
C PRO A 545 1.90 -20.91 9.97
N LYS A 546 2.35 -21.73 9.01
CA LYS A 546 3.78 -22.11 8.88
C LYS A 546 4.70 -20.89 8.81
N GLU A 547 4.26 -19.82 8.15
CA GLU A 547 5.01 -18.57 8.00
C GLU A 547 5.17 -17.78 9.32
N TYR A 548 4.52 -18.18 10.41
CA TYR A 548 4.73 -17.59 11.74
C TYR A 548 5.86 -18.29 12.49
N ARG A 549 6.13 -19.55 12.12
CA ARG A 549 7.12 -20.38 12.80
C ARG A 549 8.54 -19.96 12.39
N PRO A 550 9.52 -20.13 13.28
CA PRO A 550 10.92 -19.92 12.94
C PRO A 550 11.28 -20.74 11.70
N THR A 551 11.91 -20.09 10.72
CA THR A 551 12.57 -20.82 9.62
C THR A 551 13.73 -21.63 10.21
N PRO A 552 13.84 -22.95 9.93
CA PRO A 552 15.04 -23.69 10.25
C PRO A 552 16.24 -22.96 9.62
N ARG A 553 17.27 -22.68 10.43
CA ARG A 553 18.52 -22.12 9.91
C ARG A 553 19.32 -23.18 9.19
#